data_AF-A0A9C9L193-F1
#
_entry.id   AF-A0A9C9L193-F1
#
_cell.length_a   1.000
_cell.length_b   1.000
_cell.length_c   1.000
_cell.angle_alpha   90.00
_cell.angle_beta   90.00
_cell.angle_gamma   90.00
#
_symmetry.space_group_name_H-M   'P 1'
#
loop_
_entity.id
_entity.type
_entity.pdbx_description
1 polymer ?
#
loop_
_entity_poly.entity_id
_entity_poly.type
_entity_poly.pdbx_seq_one_letter_code
_entity_poly.pdbx_strand_id
1 'polypeptide(L)' 'MLNCKRATALMSRAEDQKLSWHQNLQLKLHTLMCSGCSNYRKQLHFIKKTMQQYSGR' A
#
# COMPACT_ATOMS: atom_id res chain seq x y z
N MET A 1 -3.79 5.03 16.67
CA MET A 1 -2.53 4.50 16.11
C MET A 1 -2.84 3.33 15.20
N LEU A 2 -2.42 3.40 13.93
CA LEU A 2 -2.53 2.28 13.01
C LEU A 2 -1.29 1.41 13.20
N ASN A 3 -1.46 0.11 13.46
CA ASN A 3 -0.31 -0.80 13.61
C ASN A 3 0.21 -1.24 12.24
N CYS A 4 1.51 -1.52 12.12
CA CYS A 4 2.15 -1.98 10.88
C CYS A 4 1.42 -3.17 10.24
N LYS A 5 0.88 -4.09 11.05
CA LYS A 5 0.06 -5.23 10.59
C LYS A 5 -1.27 -4.81 9.94
N ARG A 6 -1.93 -3.78 10.49
CA ARG A 6 -3.14 -3.20 9.88
C ARG A 6 -2.79 -2.37 8.65
N ALA A 7 -1.66 -1.67 8.65
CA ALA A 7 -1.16 -0.92 7.50
C ALA A 7 -0.94 -1.83 6.30
N THR A 8 -0.18 -2.92 6.49
CA THR A 8 0.10 -3.92 5.44
C THR A 8 -1.17 -4.60 4.95
N ALA A 9 -2.10 -4.95 5.85
CA ALA A 9 -3.40 -5.51 5.47
C ALA A 9 -4.25 -4.52 4.64
N LEU A 10 -4.28 -3.24 5.00
CA LEU A 10 -4.96 -2.20 4.23
C LEU A 10 -4.29 -1.99 2.87
N MET A 11 -2.95 -2.02 2.79
CA MET A 11 -2.22 -1.94 1.52
C MET A 11 -2.58 -3.09 0.59
N SER A 12 -2.63 -4.32 1.11
CA SER A 12 -3.05 -5.48 0.29
C SER A 12 -4.50 -5.34 -0.16
N ARG A 13 -5.41 -4.92 0.73
CA ARG A 13 -6.80 -4.65 0.37
C ARG A 13 -6.94 -3.52 -0.66
N ALA A 14 -6.03 -2.56 -0.68
CA ALA A 14 -6.00 -1.49 -1.67
C ALA A 14 -5.72 -1.99 -3.09
N GLU A 15 -5.06 -3.14 -3.21
CA GLU A 15 -4.76 -3.78 -4.48
C GLU A 15 -5.99 -4.52 -5.02
N ASP A 16 -6.73 -5.22 -4.16
CA ASP A 16 -7.95 -5.93 -4.54
C ASP A 16 -9.19 -5.02 -4.64
N GLN A 17 -9.25 -3.97 -3.81
CA GLN A 17 -10.45 -3.15 -3.62
C GLN A 17 -10.11 -1.67 -3.42
N LYS A 18 -10.99 -0.76 -3.84
CA LYS A 18 -10.81 0.67 -3.58
C LYS A 18 -10.96 0.95 -2.08
N LEU A 19 -9.86 1.35 -1.42
CA LEU A 19 -9.91 1.84 -0.04
C LEU A 19 -10.73 3.13 0.06
N SER A 20 -11.43 3.31 1.19
CA SER A 20 -12.05 4.59 1.53
C SER A 20 -10.98 5.67 1.72
N TRP A 21 -11.30 6.91 1.33
CA TRP A 21 -10.40 8.07 1.44
C TRP A 21 -9.78 8.25 2.84
N HIS A 22 -10.57 8.00 3.89
CA HIS A 22 -10.09 8.04 5.28
C HIS A 22 -8.98 7.02 5.58
N GLN A 23 -9.14 5.78 5.10
CA GLN A 23 -8.13 4.72 5.31
C GLN A 23 -6.85 5.05 4.55
N ASN A 24 -6.97 5.63 3.36
CA ASN A 24 -5.84 6.04 2.55
C ASN A 24 -5.02 7.17 3.21
N LEU A 25 -5.72 8.16 3.81
CA LEU A 25 -5.09 9.24 4.56
C LEU A 25 -4.35 8.70 5.81
N GLN A 26 -5.00 7.82 6.57
CA GLN A 26 -4.41 7.20 7.76
C GLN A 26 -3.17 6.36 7.42
N LEU A 27 -3.22 5.66 6.30
CA LEU A 27 -2.11 4.86 5.78
C LEU A 27 -0.92 5.74 5.35
N LYS A 28 -1.19 6.86 4.65
CA LYS A 28 -0.16 7.85 4.27
C LYS A 28 0.55 8.39 5.50
N LEU A 29 -0.20 8.85 6.50
CA LEU A 29 0.35 9.35 7.76
C LEU A 29 1.23 8.30 8.44
N HIS A 30 0.78 7.04 8.50
CA HIS A 30 1.57 5.96 9.08
C HIS A 30 2.84 5.66 8.29
N THR A 31 2.78 5.61 6.96
CA THR A 31 3.97 5.38 6.12
C THR A 31 4.99 6.53 6.16
N LEU A 32 4.59 7.74 6.53
CA LEU A 32 5.52 8.84 6.76
C LEU A 32 6.28 8.66 8.08
N MET A 33 5.64 8.07 9.09
CA MET A 33 6.25 7.83 10.41
C MET A 33 6.95 6.47 10.52
N CYS A 34 6.64 5.52 9.63
CA CYS A 34 7.20 4.17 9.64
C CYS A 34 7.91 3.86 8.31
N SER A 35 9.24 3.81 8.35
CA SER A 35 10.09 3.45 7.21
C SER A 35 9.80 2.06 6.67
N GLY A 36 9.53 1.07 7.53
CA GLY A 36 9.20 -0.30 7.13
C GLY A 36 7.94 -0.37 6.27
N CYS A 37 6.87 0.30 6.70
CA CYS A 37 5.63 0.38 5.93
C CYS A 37 5.80 1.19 4.64
N SER A 38 6.63 2.25 4.66
CA SER A 38 6.98 3.01 3.46
C SER A 38 7.68 2.15 2.41
N ASN A 39 8.64 1.33 2.84
CA ASN A 39 9.41 0.47 1.95
C ASN A 39 8.54 -0.66 1.37
N TYR A 40 7.71 -1.27 2.20
CA TYR A 40 6.72 -2.26 1.75
C TYR A 40 5.76 -1.69 0.70
N ARG A 41 5.25 -0.47 0.91
CA ARG A 41 4.41 0.22 -0.07
C ARG A 41 5.11 0.43 -1.41
N LYS A 42 6.40 0.80 -1.40
CA LYS A 42 7.20 0.94 -2.62
C LYS A 42 7.38 -0.41 -3.33
N GLN A 43 7.63 -1.49 -2.58
CA GLN A 43 7.78 -2.84 -3.12
C GLN A 43 6.48 -3.33 -3.80
N LEU A 44 5.33 -3.16 -3.14
CA LEU A 44 4.02 -3.47 -3.70
C LEU A 44 3.76 -2.69 -4.99
N HIS A 45 4.04 -1.39 -4.99
CA HIS A 45 3.85 -0.56 -6.18
C HIS A 45 4.77 -0.97 -7.34
N PHE A 46 6.01 -1.37 -7.03
CA PHE A 46 6.93 -1.90 -8.03
C PHE A 46 6.40 -3.20 -8.67
N ILE A 47 5.96 -4.16 -7.85
CA ILE A 47 5.36 -5.40 -8.33
C ILE A 47 4.13 -5.10 -9.19
N LYS A 48 3.22 -4.24 -8.72
CA LYS A 48 2.02 -3.86 -9.49
C LYS A 48 2.39 -3.24 -10.84
N LYS A 49 3.33 -2.29 -10.85
CA LYS A 49 3.75 -1.61 -12.08
C LYS A 49 4.36 -2.59 -13.08
N THR A 50 5.19 -3.51 -12.63
CA THR A 50 5.78 -4.55 -13.49
C THR A 50 4.73 -5.53 -14.00
N MET A 51 3.78 -5.97 -13.16
CA MET A 51 2.66 -6.83 -13.59
C MET A 51 1.75 -6.14 -14.61
N GLN A 52 1.44 -4.86 -14.43
CA GLN A 52 0.67 -4.08 -15.41
C GLN A 52 1.41 -3.92 -16.74
N GLN A 53 2.73 -3.70 -16.70
CA GLN A 53 3.55 -3.67 -17.91
C GLN A 53 3.62 -5.04 -18.61
N TYR A 54 3.59 -6.13 -17.84
CA TYR A 54 3.63 -7.49 -18.38
C TYR A 54 2.28 -7.93 -18.97
N SER A 55 1.17 -7.60 -18.32
CA SER A 55 -0.19 -7.94 -18.78
C SER A 55 -0.66 -7.13 -19.99
N GLY A 56 0.08 -6.09 -20.39
CA GLY A 56 -0.18 -5.29 -21.59
C GLY A 56 0.56 -5.78 -22.85
N ARG A 57 1.20 -6.95 -22.79
CA ARG A 57 1.79 -7.68 -23.91
C ARG A 57 0.97 -8.93 -24.21
#